data_AF-A0A3D9HDD0-F1
#
_entry.id   AF-A0A3D9HDD0-F1
#
_cell.length_a   1.000
_cell.length_b   1.000
_cell.length_c   1.000
_cell.angle_alpha   90.00
_cell.angle_beta   90.00
_cell.angle_gamma   90.00
#
_symmetry.space_group_name_H-M   'P 1'
#
loop_
_entity.id
_entity.type
_entity.pdbx_description
1 polymer ?
#
loop_
_entity_poly.entity_id
_entity_poly.type
_entity_poly.pdbx_seq_one_letter_code
_entity_poly.pdbx_strand_id
1 'polypeptide(L)'
;MQKKLTERKETWKTIFLFLAIVILLTSPFHYAIVNLYPSRINVGAIMWCPAIAAFITLKIKGRKISSLNWNWGNWKYIRLSYFIPALYGLITYILIWVLGFGSLTNEEAITDWGKELGLIGIGTLNPTSIAIIAIILLGTIEVIRAAATTLG
;
A
#
# COMPACT_ATOMS: atom_id res chain seq x y z
N MET A 1 16.91 -5.17 37.30
CA MET A 1 16.72 -3.84 36.68
C MET A 1 17.75 -3.53 35.59
N GLN A 2 19.05 -3.73 35.85
CA GLN A 2 20.16 -3.45 34.92
C GLN A 2 20.09 -4.20 33.58
N LYS A 3 19.74 -5.49 33.57
CA LYS A 3 19.62 -6.30 32.33
C LYS A 3 18.58 -5.73 31.34
N LYS A 4 17.41 -5.33 31.85
CA LYS A 4 16.34 -4.70 31.02
C LYS A 4 16.79 -3.37 30.40
N LEU A 5 17.61 -2.60 31.11
CA LEU A 5 18.14 -1.32 30.60
C LEU A 5 19.14 -1.55 29.45
N THR A 6 20.01 -2.55 29.57
CA THR A 6 20.95 -2.94 28.52
C THR A 6 20.24 -3.46 27.27
N GLU A 7 19.23 -4.32 27.45
CA GLU A 7 18.39 -4.82 26.35
C GLU A 7 17.68 -3.68 25.61
N ARG A 8 17.11 -2.71 26.35
CA ARG A 8 16.46 -1.54 25.75
C ARG A 8 17.43 -0.69 24.93
N LYS A 9 18.66 -0.48 25.43
CA LYS A 9 19.70 0.29 24.71
C LYS A 9 20.09 -0.38 23.40
N GLU A 10 20.24 -1.71 23.40
CA GLU A 10 20.53 -2.46 22.17
C GLU A 10 19.36 -2.47 21.19
N THR A 11 18.12 -2.54 21.66
CA THR A 11 16.93 -2.39 20.81
C THR A 11 16.95 -1.04 20.10
N TRP A 12 17.17 0.06 20.83
CA TRP A 12 17.25 1.39 20.22
C TRP A 12 18.37 1.51 19.19
N LYS A 13 19.57 1.01 19.49
CA LYS A 13 20.66 0.96 18.49
C LYS A 13 20.25 0.19 17.23
N THR A 14 19.49 -0.89 17.39
CA THR A 14 18.99 -1.69 16.26
C THR A 14 17.98 -0.91 15.43
N ILE A 15 17.05 -0.21 16.09
CA ILE A 15 16.05 0.65 15.43
C ILE A 15 16.74 1.78 14.66
N PHE A 16 17.69 2.49 15.28
CA PHE A 16 18.43 3.55 14.61
C PHE A 16 19.24 3.06 13.41
N LEU A 17 19.89 1.89 13.55
CA LEU A 17 20.60 1.27 12.44
C LEU A 17 19.65 0.94 11.27
N PHE A 18 18.50 0.34 11.57
CA PHE A 18 17.47 0.06 10.56
C PHE A 18 17.00 1.34 9.86
N LEU A 19 16.63 2.37 10.62
CA LEU A 19 16.15 3.63 10.07
C LEU A 19 17.21 4.31 9.18
N ALA A 20 18.47 4.30 9.61
CA ALA A 20 19.57 4.85 8.80
C ALA A 20 19.72 4.10 7.46
N ILE A 21 19.67 2.76 7.49
CA ILE A 21 19.75 1.94 6.27
C ILE A 21 18.53 2.18 5.37
N VAL A 22 17.32 2.26 5.93
CA VAL A 22 16.10 2.58 5.17
C VAL A 22 16.27 3.91 4.45
N ILE A 23 16.65 4.98 5.16
CA ILE A 23 16.82 6.32 4.57
C ILE A 23 17.84 6.29 3.44
N LEU A 24 18.98 5.63 3.66
CA LEU A 24 20.04 5.52 2.65
C LEU A 24 19.55 4.78 1.40
N LEU A 25 18.79 3.69 1.56
CA LEU A 25 18.25 2.93 0.44
C LEU A 25 17.11 3.67 -0.29
N THR A 26 16.21 4.32 0.44
CA THR A 26 15.04 5.00 -0.16
C THR A 26 15.40 6.31 -0.84
N SER A 27 16.43 7.02 -0.36
CA SER A 27 16.84 8.34 -0.86
C SER A 27 17.01 8.43 -2.39
N PRO A 28 17.79 7.56 -3.08
CA PRO A 28 17.94 7.64 -4.53
C PRO A 28 16.63 7.42 -5.29
N PHE A 29 15.79 6.47 -4.84
CA PHE A 29 14.50 6.19 -5.48
C PHE A 29 13.50 7.32 -5.25
N HIS A 30 13.48 7.90 -4.06
CA HIS A 30 12.65 9.06 -3.75
C HIS A 30 13.06 10.26 -4.61
N TYR A 31 14.36 10.52 -4.73
CA TYR A 31 14.87 11.56 -5.62
C TYR A 31 14.44 11.33 -7.08
N ALA A 32 14.53 10.08 -7.56
CA ALA A 32 14.13 9.73 -8.91
C ALA A 32 12.63 9.92 -9.16
N ILE A 33 11.78 9.56 -8.19
CA ILE A 33 10.32 9.76 -8.26
C ILE A 33 9.98 11.25 -8.39
N VAL A 34 10.65 12.11 -7.60
CA VAL A 34 10.36 13.54 -7.56
C VAL A 34 10.95 14.29 -8.76
N ASN A 35 12.17 13.96 -9.20
CA ASN A 35 12.92 14.81 -10.14
C ASN A 35 13.15 14.21 -11.54
N LEU A 36 13.03 12.89 -11.74
CA LEU A 36 13.48 12.22 -12.97
C LEU A 36 12.34 11.56 -13.77
N TYR A 37 11.10 11.88 -13.44
CA TYR A 37 9.86 11.22 -13.89
C TYR A 37 9.48 10.00 -13.03
N PRO A 38 8.33 10.00 -12.36
CA PRO A 38 7.88 8.89 -11.53
C PRO A 38 7.54 7.68 -12.39
N SER A 39 8.49 6.78 -12.57
CA SER A 39 8.23 5.48 -13.16
C SER A 39 7.64 4.53 -12.10
N ARG A 40 6.74 3.65 -12.52
CA ARG A 40 6.15 2.62 -11.64
C ARG A 40 7.23 1.71 -11.03
N ILE A 41 8.36 1.55 -11.73
CA ILE A 41 9.51 0.79 -11.26
C ILE A 41 10.19 1.46 -10.06
N ASN A 42 10.29 2.79 -10.07
CA ASN A 42 10.87 3.55 -8.96
C ASN A 42 10.00 3.42 -7.70
N VAL A 43 8.67 3.42 -7.88
CA VAL A 43 7.71 3.20 -6.78
C VAL A 43 7.79 1.77 -6.24
N GLY A 44 7.90 0.76 -7.12
CA GLY A 44 8.12 -0.61 -6.67
C GLY A 44 9.45 -0.75 -5.90
N ALA A 45 10.53 -0.17 -6.42
CA ALA A 45 11.85 -0.25 -5.79
C ALA A 45 11.89 0.42 -4.40
N ILE A 46 11.27 1.60 -4.23
CA ILE A 46 11.22 2.27 -2.93
C ILE A 46 10.41 1.47 -1.91
N MET A 47 9.34 0.77 -2.35
CA MET A 47 8.52 -0.06 -1.47
C MET A 47 9.26 -1.29 -0.94
N TRP A 48 10.25 -1.83 -1.67
CA TRP A 48 11.08 -2.96 -1.22
C TRP A 48 12.25 -2.58 -0.31
N CYS A 49 12.56 -1.28 -0.20
CA CYS A 49 13.67 -0.80 0.62
C CYS A 49 13.55 -1.18 2.11
N PRO A 50 12.37 -1.11 2.76
CA PRO A 50 12.20 -1.52 4.15
C PRO A 50 12.53 -3.00 4.40
N ALA A 51 12.07 -3.95 3.58
CA ALA A 51 12.43 -5.36 3.75
C ALA A 51 13.93 -5.59 3.58
N ILE A 52 14.55 -4.99 2.55
CA ILE A 52 16.00 -5.09 2.33
C ILE A 52 16.76 -4.49 3.52
N ALA A 53 16.35 -3.33 4.01
CA ALA A 53 16.95 -2.70 5.19
C ALA A 53 16.83 -3.59 6.44
N ALA A 54 15.71 -4.28 6.63
CA ALA A 54 15.52 -5.22 7.72
C ALA A 54 16.50 -6.39 7.61
N PHE A 55 16.66 -6.99 6.43
CA PHE A 55 17.61 -8.10 6.21
C PHE A 55 19.06 -7.67 6.42
N ILE A 56 19.45 -6.49 5.94
CA ILE A 56 20.80 -5.93 6.18
C ILE A 56 21.00 -5.70 7.68
N THR A 57 20.03 -5.11 8.37
CA THR A 57 20.10 -4.86 9.82
C THR A 57 20.26 -6.15 10.61
N LEU A 58 19.49 -7.20 10.28
CA LEU A 58 19.61 -8.51 10.91
C LEU A 58 20.99 -9.13 10.67
N LYS A 59 21.50 -9.05 9.44
CA LYS A 59 22.85 -9.53 9.08
C LYS A 59 23.93 -8.82 9.90
N ILE A 60 23.87 -7.49 10.02
CA ILE A 60 24.82 -6.69 10.83
C ILE A 60 24.72 -7.05 12.32
N LYS A 61 23.51 -7.29 12.83
CA LYS A 61 23.27 -7.70 14.22
C LYS A 61 23.52 -9.19 14.48
N GLY A 62 23.98 -9.96 13.50
CA GLY A 62 24.23 -11.39 13.63
C GLY A 62 22.98 -12.23 13.89
N ARG A 63 21.78 -11.73 13.52
CA ARG A 63 20.51 -12.42 13.69
C ARG A 63 20.11 -13.11 12.39
N LYS A 64 19.54 -14.31 12.49
CA LYS A 64 19.04 -15.06 11.34
C LYS A 64 17.75 -14.42 10.82
N ILE A 65 17.55 -14.41 9.50
CA ILE A 65 16.28 -13.94 8.89
C ILE A 65 15.09 -14.79 9.38
N SER A 66 15.31 -16.08 9.63
CA SER A 66 14.31 -16.98 10.23
C SER A 66 13.88 -16.61 11.65
N SER A 67 14.56 -15.67 12.32
CA SER A 67 14.15 -15.15 13.64
C SER A 67 13.01 -14.13 13.58
N LEU A 68 12.65 -13.64 12.39
CA LEU A 68 11.44 -12.84 12.21
C LEU A 68 10.20 -13.70 12.44
N ASN A 69 9.10 -13.07 12.83
CA ASN A 69 7.85 -13.76 13.12
C ASN A 69 7.09 -14.08 11.82
N TRP A 70 7.54 -15.10 11.09
CA TRP A 70 6.96 -15.56 9.83
C TRP A 70 5.60 -16.26 9.99
N ASN A 71 5.10 -16.39 11.22
CA ASN A 71 3.83 -17.04 11.48
C ASN A 71 2.68 -16.21 10.91
N TRP A 72 1.67 -16.91 10.40
CA TRP A 72 0.45 -16.26 9.94
C TRP A 72 -0.22 -15.50 11.10
N GLY A 73 -0.69 -14.28 10.81
CA GLY A 73 -1.36 -13.44 11.80
C GLY A 73 -2.70 -14.05 12.27
N ASN A 74 -3.21 -13.53 13.39
CA ASN A 74 -4.53 -13.95 13.87
C ASN A 74 -5.62 -13.56 12.85
N TRP A 75 -6.43 -14.53 12.45
CA TRP A 75 -7.51 -14.37 11.45
C TRP A 75 -8.52 -13.27 11.80
N LYS A 76 -8.72 -12.98 13.09
CA LYS A 76 -9.55 -11.85 13.53
C LYS A 76 -8.99 -10.52 13.01
N TYR A 77 -7.67 -10.29 13.16
CA TYR A 77 -7.05 -9.03 12.75
C TYR A 77 -6.88 -8.92 11.25
N ILE A 78 -6.65 -10.03 10.55
CA ILE A 78 -6.59 -10.06 9.08
C ILE A 78 -7.95 -9.65 8.49
N ARG A 79 -9.08 -10.13 9.02
CA ARG A 79 -10.39 -9.62 8.57
C ARG A 79 -10.54 -8.13 8.84
N LEU A 80 -10.22 -7.71 10.06
CA LEU A 80 -10.35 -6.31 10.45
C LEU A 80 -9.50 -5.38 9.58
N SER A 81 -8.33 -5.81 9.09
CA SER A 81 -7.50 -4.99 8.19
C SER A 81 -8.14 -4.75 6.83
N TYR A 82 -9.07 -5.59 6.37
CA TYR A 82 -9.86 -5.32 5.16
C TYR A 82 -11.10 -4.46 5.48
N PHE A 83 -11.83 -4.78 6.56
CA PHE A 83 -13.08 -4.09 6.90
C PHE A 83 -12.88 -2.67 7.38
N ILE A 84 -11.86 -2.42 8.21
CA ILE A 84 -11.66 -1.11 8.85
C ILE A 84 -11.39 -0.03 7.77
N PRO A 85 -10.41 -0.17 6.86
CA PRO A 85 -10.18 0.86 5.83
C PRO A 85 -11.39 1.10 4.93
N ALA A 86 -12.10 0.05 4.54
CA ALA A 86 -13.32 0.16 3.73
C ALA A 86 -14.42 0.96 4.47
N LEU A 87 -14.59 0.70 5.77
CA LEU A 87 -15.55 1.44 6.61
C LEU A 87 -15.16 2.91 6.75
N TYR A 88 -13.87 3.21 6.96
CA TYR A 88 -13.37 4.58 6.99
C TYR A 88 -13.66 5.32 5.68
N GLY A 89 -13.38 4.68 4.54
CA GLY A 89 -13.69 5.24 3.22
C GLY A 89 -15.19 5.49 3.05
N LEU A 90 -16.04 4.52 3.38
CA LEU A 90 -17.49 4.63 3.28
C LEU A 90 -18.04 5.79 4.11
N ILE A 91 -17.66 5.88 5.39
CA ILE A 91 -18.09 6.97 6.27
C ILE A 91 -17.64 8.32 5.72
N THR A 92 -16.40 8.40 5.20
CA THR A 92 -15.85 9.64 4.62
C THR A 92 -16.68 10.10 3.42
N TYR A 93 -17.01 9.21 2.48
CA TYR A 93 -17.84 9.55 1.32
C TYR A 93 -19.29 9.90 1.70
N ILE A 94 -19.88 9.19 2.67
CA ILE A 94 -21.20 9.56 3.21
C ILE A 94 -21.18 10.99 3.75
N LEU A 95 -20.16 11.36 4.53
CA LEU A 95 -20.02 12.72 5.07
C LEU A 95 -19.84 13.76 3.97
N ILE A 96 -19.03 13.47 2.94
CA ILE A 96 -18.83 14.35 1.79
C ILE A 96 -20.17 14.66 1.11
N TRP A 97 -21.01 13.64 0.89
CA TRP A 97 -22.31 13.81 0.25
C TRP A 97 -23.31 14.54 1.15
N VAL A 98 -23.40 14.18 2.43
CA VAL A 98 -24.34 14.81 3.38
C VAL A 98 -24.01 16.29 3.61
N LEU A 99 -22.72 16.64 3.63
CA LEU A 99 -22.26 18.02 3.82
C LEU A 99 -22.24 18.84 2.52
N GLY A 100 -22.58 18.22 1.38
CA GLY A 100 -22.61 18.90 0.07
C GLY A 100 -21.24 19.24 -0.50
N PHE A 101 -20.16 18.60 0.00
CA PHE A 101 -18.79 18.81 -0.50
C PHE A 101 -18.49 18.05 -1.81
N GLY A 102 -19.42 17.21 -2.28
CA GLY A 102 -19.30 16.51 -3.54
C GLY A 102 -20.65 15.97 -4.02
N SER A 103 -20.74 15.64 -5.31
CA SER A 103 -21.91 14.99 -5.90
C SER A 103 -21.71 13.48 -6.03
N LEU A 104 -22.80 12.74 -6.13
CA LEU A 104 -22.75 11.39 -6.69
C LEU A 104 -22.30 11.50 -8.15
N THR A 105 -21.45 10.57 -8.60
CA THR A 105 -20.85 10.58 -9.93
C THR A 105 -21.92 10.72 -11.02
N ASN A 106 -21.73 11.65 -11.97
CA ASN A 106 -22.63 11.81 -13.10
C ASN A 106 -22.48 10.64 -14.09
N GLU A 107 -23.56 10.27 -14.78
CA GLU A 107 -23.55 9.18 -15.79
C GLU A 107 -22.48 9.38 -16.86
N GLU A 108 -22.18 10.63 -17.21
CA GLU A 108 -21.12 11.00 -18.16
C GLU A 108 -19.73 10.55 -17.67
N ALA A 109 -19.41 10.76 -16.39
CA ALA A 109 -18.13 10.34 -15.80
C ALA A 109 -18.00 8.81 -15.72
N ILE A 110 -19.09 8.09 -15.43
CA ILE A 110 -19.10 6.62 -15.44
C ILE A 110 -18.86 6.10 -16.86
N THR A 111 -19.47 6.75 -17.86
CA THR A 111 -19.31 6.38 -19.26
C THR A 111 -17.89 6.66 -19.76
N ASP A 112 -17.27 7.75 -19.31
CA ASP A 112 -15.88 8.07 -19.61
C ASP A 112 -14.88 7.09 -18.96
N TRP A 113 -15.13 6.63 -17.73
CA TRP A 113 -14.35 5.54 -17.14
C TRP A 113 -14.44 4.25 -17.96
N GLY A 114 -15.63 3.96 -18.52
CA GLY A 114 -15.80 2.86 -19.47
C GLY A 114 -14.91 2.99 -20.70
N LYS A 115 -14.73 4.22 -21.23
CA LYS A 115 -13.81 4.51 -22.36
C LYS A 115 -12.37 4.24 -21.96
N GLU A 116 -11.94 4.77 -20.81
CA GLU A 116 -10.55 4.64 -20.33
C GLU A 116 -10.16 3.19 -20.00
N LEU A 117 -11.10 2.40 -19.48
CA LEU A 117 -10.89 0.98 -19.21
C LEU A 117 -10.86 0.12 -20.48
N GLY A 118 -11.00 0.72 -21.67
CA GLY A 118 -11.04 0.00 -22.94
C GLY A 118 -12.27 -0.90 -23.07
N LEU A 119 -13.31 -0.67 -22.26
CA LEU A 119 -14.56 -1.44 -22.26
C LEU A 119 -15.43 -1.12 -23.49
N ILE A 120 -14.87 -0.56 -24.56
CA ILE A 120 -15.62 -0.02 -25.69
C ILE A 120 -15.16 -0.63 -27.01
N GLY A 121 -15.86 -1.71 -27.37
CA GLY A 121 -16.60 -1.77 -28.62
C GLY A 121 -18.09 -1.78 -28.27
N ILE A 122 -18.87 -0.91 -28.94
CA ILE A 122 -20.33 -0.72 -28.86
C ILE A 122 -20.80 0.14 -27.66
N GLY A 123 -21.32 1.34 -27.97
CA GLY A 123 -22.02 2.22 -27.03
C GLY A 123 -23.38 1.68 -26.56
N THR A 124 -23.42 0.46 -26.02
CA THR A 124 -24.64 -0.24 -25.57
C THR A 124 -24.59 -0.73 -24.12
N LEU A 125 -23.45 -0.65 -23.43
CA LEU A 125 -23.40 -1.00 -22.02
C LEU A 125 -24.01 0.11 -21.16
N ASN A 126 -25.01 -0.25 -20.36
CA ASN A 126 -25.62 0.64 -19.37
C ASN A 126 -24.53 1.11 -18.36
N PRO A 127 -24.51 2.41 -17.96
CA PRO A 127 -23.64 2.93 -16.91
C PRO A 127 -23.53 2.04 -15.67
N THR A 128 -24.61 1.39 -15.24
CA THR A 128 -24.61 0.46 -14.09
C THR A 128 -23.69 -0.74 -14.33
N SER A 129 -23.71 -1.31 -15.54
CA SER A 129 -22.84 -2.44 -15.91
C SER A 129 -21.37 -2.02 -15.96
N ILE A 130 -21.08 -0.82 -16.48
CA ILE A 130 -19.74 -0.25 -16.52
C ILE A 130 -19.21 -0.09 -15.09
N ALA A 131 -20.01 0.47 -14.18
CA ALA A 131 -19.63 0.65 -12.78
C ALA A 131 -19.34 -0.70 -12.10
N ILE A 132 -20.19 -1.72 -12.29
CA ILE A 132 -19.97 -3.06 -11.71
C ILE A 132 -18.66 -3.67 -12.22
N ILE A 133 -18.43 -3.64 -13.53
CA ILE A 133 -17.20 -4.18 -14.14
C ILE A 133 -15.98 -3.42 -13.64
N ALA A 134 -16.04 -2.08 -13.60
CA ALA A 134 -14.96 -1.24 -13.10
C ALA A 134 -14.63 -1.56 -11.65
N ILE A 135 -15.63 -1.71 -10.77
CA ILE A 135 -15.44 -2.09 -9.36
C ILE A 135 -14.76 -3.46 -9.26
N ILE A 136 -15.18 -4.45 -10.05
CA ILE A 136 -14.59 -5.79 -10.04
C ILE A 136 -13.14 -5.74 -10.55
N LEU A 137 -12.86 -5.05 -11.65
CA LEU A 137 -11.53 -4.94 -12.23
C LEU A 137 -10.58 -4.21 -11.27
N LEU A 138 -11.00 -3.07 -10.71
CA LEU A 138 -10.22 -2.33 -9.72
C LEU A 138 -10.02 -3.18 -8.45
N GLY A 139 -11.06 -3.84 -7.95
CA GLY A 139 -10.99 -4.68 -6.76
C GLY A 139 -10.15 -5.95 -6.91
N THR A 140 -9.83 -6.37 -8.13
CA THR A 140 -9.04 -7.58 -8.39
C THR A 140 -7.66 -7.26 -8.95
N ILE A 141 -7.58 -6.60 -10.10
CA ILE A 141 -6.32 -6.32 -10.80
C ILE A 141 -5.44 -5.41 -9.97
N GLU A 142 -5.99 -4.33 -9.40
CA GLU A 142 -5.19 -3.42 -8.59
C GLU A 142 -4.79 -4.04 -7.25
N VAL A 143 -5.61 -4.93 -6.68
CA VAL A 143 -5.21 -5.69 -5.48
C VAL A 143 -4.04 -6.63 -5.78
N ILE A 144 -4.10 -7.39 -6.89
CA ILE A 144 -2.99 -8.26 -7.31
C ILE A 144 -1.73 -7.44 -7.59
N ARG A 145 -1.88 -6.32 -8.29
CA ARG A 145 -0.78 -5.41 -8.61
C ARG A 145 -0.15 -4.82 -7.34
N ALA A 146 -0.97 -4.30 -6.44
CA ALA A 146 -0.53 -3.70 -5.18
C ALA A 146 0.12 -4.75 -4.27
N ALA A 147 -0.37 -5.99 -4.27
CA ALA A 147 0.22 -7.09 -3.48
C ALA A 147 1.72 -7.23 -3.77
N ALA A 148 2.12 -7.18 -5.04
CA ALA A 148 3.53 -7.31 -5.45
C ALA A 148 4.43 -6.19 -4.91
N THR A 149 3.89 -4.99 -4.69
CA THR A 149 4.64 -3.86 -4.14
C THR A 149 4.53 -3.76 -2.62
N THR A 150 3.45 -4.26 -2.02
CA THR A 150 3.24 -4.24 -0.55
C THR A 150 3.94 -5.37 0.22
N LEU A 151 4.48 -6.38 -0.48
CA LEU A 151 5.20 -7.50 0.15
C LEU A 151 6.65 -7.17 0.55
N GLY A 152 7.20 -6.06 0.03
CA GLY A 152 8.56 -5.57 0.26
C GLY A 152 8.67 -4.53 1.38
#